data_AF-H9FKB7-F1
#
_entry.id   AF-H9FKB7-F1
#
_cell.length_a   1.000
_cell.length_b   1.000
_cell.length_c   1.000
_cell.angle_alpha   90.00
_cell.angle_beta   90.00
_cell.angle_gamma   90.00
#
_symmetry.space_group_name_H-M   'P 1'
#
loop_
_entity.id
_entity.type
_entity.pdbx_description
1 polymer ?
#
loop_
_entity_poly.entity_id
_entity_poly.type
_entity_poly.pdbx_seq_one_letter_code
_entity_poly.pdbx_strand_id
1 'polypeptide(L)'
;EDYDETYIPSEQEILEFAREIGIDPIKEPELMWLAREGIVAPLPGEWKPCQDITGDIYYFNFANGQSMWDHPCDEHYRNLVIQERAKLSTS
;
A
#
# COMPACT_ATOMS: atom_id res chain seq x y z
N GLU A 1 2.73 7.71 18.17
CA GLU A 1 3.91 6.83 18.13
C GLU A 1 4.88 7.38 17.09
N ASP A 2 6.16 7.36 17.44
CA ASP A 2 7.27 7.98 16.71
C ASP A 2 7.43 7.24 15.36
N TYR A 3 6.95 7.85 14.27
CA TYR A 3 7.12 7.30 12.93
C TYR A 3 8.56 7.61 12.54
N ASP A 4 9.45 6.66 12.82
CA ASP A 4 10.88 6.80 12.57
C ASP A 4 11.10 7.02 11.07
N GLU A 5 11.43 8.26 10.69
CA GLU A 5 11.59 8.71 9.30
C GLU A 5 12.73 7.95 8.57
N THR A 6 13.42 7.04 9.27
CA THR A 6 14.47 6.18 8.73
C THR A 6 14.09 4.70 8.65
N TYR A 7 12.79 4.37 8.73
CA TYR A 7 12.33 2.99 8.57
C TYR A 7 12.73 2.42 7.19
N ILE A 8 13.67 1.48 7.21
CA ILE A 8 14.07 0.71 6.04
C ILE A 8 13.28 -0.60 6.09
N PRO A 9 12.29 -0.79 5.19
CA PRO A 9 11.53 -2.03 5.12
C PRO A 9 12.47 -3.19 4.80
N SER A 10 12.29 -4.31 5.49
CA SER A 10 13.00 -5.54 5.16
C SER A 10 12.48 -6.15 3.85
N GLU A 11 13.28 -7.03 3.24
CA GLU A 11 12.87 -7.74 2.02
C GLU A 11 11.61 -8.58 2.27
N GLN A 12 11.45 -9.14 3.46
CA GLN A 12 10.25 -9.90 3.84
C GLN A 12 9.01 -9.01 3.83
N GLU A 13 9.09 -7.82 4.42
CA GLU A 13 7.96 -6.88 4.45
C GLU A 13 7.59 -6.40 3.03
N ILE A 14 8.58 -6.17 2.16
CA ILE A 14 8.33 -5.88 0.74
C ILE A 14 7.62 -7.05 0.05
N LEU A 15 8.03 -8.30 0.32
CA LEU A 15 7.42 -9.50 -0.26
C LEU A 15 6.00 -9.73 0.25
N GLU A 16 5.74 -9.45 1.53
CA GLU A 16 4.41 -9.52 2.12
C GLU A 16 3.51 -8.45 1.49
N PHE A 17 3.94 -7.20 1.49
CA PHE A 17 3.19 -6.10 0.86
C PHE A 17 2.94 -6.35 -0.63
N ALA A 18 3.92 -6.87 -1.37
CA ALA A 18 3.76 -7.29 -2.77
C ALA A 18 2.57 -8.26 -2.93
N ARG A 19 2.47 -9.27 -2.06
CA ARG A 19 1.37 -10.23 -2.09
C ARG A 19 0.04 -9.58 -1.71
N GLU A 20 0.04 -8.66 -0.75
CA GLU A 20 -1.17 -7.91 -0.36
C GLU A 20 -1.72 -7.04 -1.50
N ILE A 21 -0.83 -6.48 -2.33
CA ILE A 21 -1.21 -5.70 -3.51
C ILE A 21 -1.40 -6.55 -4.78
N GLY A 22 -1.26 -7.87 -4.68
CA GLY A 22 -1.53 -8.81 -5.76
C GLY A 22 -0.41 -8.99 -6.78
N ILE A 23 0.83 -8.67 -6.40
CA ILE A 23 2.07 -8.97 -7.13
C ILE A 23 2.59 -10.34 -6.69
N ASP A 24 2.89 -11.21 -7.66
CA ASP A 24 3.64 -12.43 -7.39
C ASP A 24 5.16 -12.16 -7.52
N PRO A 25 5.95 -12.17 -6.43
CA PRO A 25 7.37 -11.84 -6.47
C PRO A 25 8.22 -12.79 -7.33
N ILE A 26 7.69 -13.99 -7.62
CA ILE A 26 8.36 -15.00 -8.45
C ILE A 26 7.98 -14.84 -9.92
N LYS A 27 6.71 -14.54 -10.21
CA LYS A 27 6.22 -14.40 -11.59
C LYS A 27 6.36 -13.00 -12.15
N GLU A 28 6.41 -12.00 -11.29
CA GLU A 28 6.34 -10.57 -11.64
C GLU A 28 7.42 -9.77 -10.91
N PRO A 29 8.70 -10.16 -11.03
CA PRO A 29 9.81 -9.42 -10.41
C PRO A 29 9.90 -7.97 -10.92
N GLU A 30 9.39 -7.71 -12.12
CA GLU A 30 9.30 -6.38 -12.72
C GLU A 30 8.27 -5.44 -12.07
N LEU A 31 7.33 -5.96 -11.26
CA LEU A 31 6.37 -5.16 -10.51
C LEU A 31 6.82 -4.92 -9.07
N MET A 32 7.84 -5.63 -8.59
CA MET A 32 8.34 -5.54 -7.20
C MET A 32 8.74 -4.12 -6.76
N TRP A 33 9.08 -3.24 -7.71
CA TRP A 33 9.35 -1.84 -7.38
C TRP A 33 8.12 -1.12 -6.82
N LEU A 34 6.90 -1.49 -7.24
CA LEU A 34 5.65 -0.94 -6.69
C LEU A 34 5.50 -1.30 -5.21
N ALA A 35 5.80 -2.54 -4.85
CA ALA A 35 5.75 -2.97 -3.45
C ALA A 35 6.80 -2.24 -2.61
N ARG A 36 8.02 -2.11 -3.14
CA ARG A 36 9.10 -1.38 -2.47
C ARG A 36 8.77 0.09 -2.29
N GLU A 37 8.15 0.72 -3.29
CA GLU A 37 7.72 2.11 -3.18
C GLU A 37 6.57 2.25 -2.18
N GLY A 38 5.58 1.35 -2.17
CA GLY A 38 4.42 1.51 -1.29
C GLY A 38 4.70 1.31 0.19
N ILE A 39 5.71 0.51 0.52
CA ILE A 39 6.10 0.31 1.92
C ILE A 39 6.98 1.43 2.47
N VAL A 40 7.74 2.13 1.60
CA VAL A 40 8.49 3.34 1.98
C VAL A 40 7.68 4.61 1.78
N ALA A 41 6.57 4.52 1.04
CA ALA A 41 5.71 5.66 0.76
C ALA A 41 5.18 6.19 2.09
N PRO A 42 5.36 7.48 2.37
CA PRO A 42 4.67 8.08 3.49
C PRO A 42 3.17 7.87 3.27
N LEU A 43 2.45 7.58 4.35
CA LEU A 43 0.99 7.57 4.33
C LEU A 43 0.51 8.81 3.57
N PRO A 44 -0.35 8.66 2.54
CA PRO A 44 -0.85 9.81 1.82
C PRO A 44 -1.50 10.72 2.87
N GLY A 45 -1.07 11.98 2.96
CA GLY A 45 -1.42 12.86 4.10
C GLY A 45 -2.92 13.09 4.32
N GLU A 46 -3.73 12.61 3.37
CA GLU A 46 -5.18 12.62 3.35
C GLU A 46 -5.78 11.47 4.17
N TRP A 47 -5.07 10.37 4.40
CA TRP A 47 -5.54 9.27 5.24
C TRP A 47 -5.08 9.42 6.68
N LYS A 48 -6.01 9.28 7.63
CA LYS A 48 -5.70 9.24 9.06
C LYS A 48 -6.34 8.04 9.73
N PRO A 49 -5.65 7.40 10.69
CA PRO A 49 -6.30 6.45 11.58
C PRO A 49 -7.32 7.21 12.43
N CYS A 50 -8.56 6.77 12.36
CA CYS A 50 -9.67 7.20 13.20
C CYS A 50 -10.13 6.01 14.04
N GLN A 51 -10.59 6.29 15.24
CA GLN A 51 -11.13 5.27 16.13
C GLN A 51 -12.65 5.38 16.10
N ASP A 52 -13.35 4.27 15.87
CA ASP A 52 -14.80 4.22 15.93
C ASP A 52 -15.29 4.17 17.39
N ILE A 53 -16.60 4.33 17.60
CA ILE A 53 -17.25 4.28 18.92
C ILE A 53 -17.06 2.94 19.64
N THR A 54 -16.77 1.87 18.90
CA THR A 54 -16.46 0.54 19.44
C THR A 54 -15.03 0.41 19.96
N GLY A 55 -14.15 1.34 19.57
CA GLY A 55 -12.72 1.27 19.84
C GLY A 55 -11.88 0.68 18.70
N ASP A 56 -12.50 0.29 17.58
CA ASP A 56 -11.77 -0.21 16.42
C ASP A 56 -11.12 0.92 15.62
N ILE A 57 -9.91 0.68 15.14
CA ILE A 57 -9.18 1.63 14.28
C ILE A 57 -9.59 1.39 12.82
N TYR A 58 -9.99 2.45 12.14
CA TYR A 58 -10.24 2.49 10.69
C TYR A 58 -9.48 3.66 10.07
N TYR A 59 -9.14 3.57 8.79
CA TYR A 59 -8.46 4.62 8.05
C TYR A 59 -9.50 5.48 7.32
N PHE A 60 -9.49 6.78 7.58
CA PHE A 60 -10.38 7.74 6.92
C PHE A 60 -9.60 8.68 6.00
N ASN A 61 -10.01 8.76 4.74
CA ASN A 61 -9.51 9.69 3.74
C ASN A 61 -10.27 11.03 3.83
N PHE A 62 -9.58 12.07 4.27
CA PHE A 62 -10.11 13.43 4.41
C PHE A 62 -10.27 14.19 3.08
N ALA A 63 -9.67 13.72 1.98
CA ALA A 63 -9.80 14.36 0.68
C ALA A 63 -11.05 13.93 -0.08
N ASN A 64 -11.41 12.65 -0.02
CA ASN A 64 -12.55 12.11 -0.76
C ASN A 64 -13.67 11.54 0.13
N GLY A 65 -13.47 11.48 1.45
CA GLY A 65 -14.44 11.01 2.42
C GLY A 65 -14.60 9.48 2.48
N GLN A 66 -13.68 8.70 1.89
CA GLN A 66 -13.70 7.25 1.98
C GLN A 66 -13.17 6.77 3.35
N SER A 67 -13.82 5.74 3.90
CA SER A 67 -13.35 5.00 5.08
C SER A 67 -13.00 3.58 4.67
N MET A 68 -11.83 3.09 5.09
CA MET A 68 -11.42 1.70 4.90
C MET A 68 -10.97 1.10 6.22
N TRP A 69 -11.20 -0.19 6.37
CA TRP A 69 -10.69 -0.98 7.48
C TRP A 69 -9.26 -1.47 7.21
N ASP A 70 -8.92 -1.64 5.93
CA ASP A 70 -7.59 -2.01 5.44
C ASP A 70 -6.70 -0.78 5.21
N HIS A 71 -5.39 -1.00 5.14
CA HIS A 71 -4.41 0.05 5.00
C HIS A 71 -4.55 0.76 3.63
N PRO A 72 -4.61 2.10 3.60
CA PRO A 72 -4.99 2.84 2.40
C PRO A 72 -3.96 2.84 1.28
N CYS A 73 -2.71 2.48 1.57
CA CYS A 73 -1.71 2.26 0.52
C CYS A 73 -2.07 1.01 -0.31
N ASP A 74 -2.80 0.04 0.23
CA ASP A 74 -3.00 -1.25 -0.41
C ASP A 74 -3.87 -1.10 -1.66
N GLU A 75 -4.96 -0.34 -1.59
CA GLU A 75 -5.84 -0.13 -2.75
C GLU A 75 -5.17 0.71 -3.85
N HIS A 76 -4.38 1.72 -3.46
CA HIS A 76 -3.64 2.54 -4.41
C HIS A 76 -2.64 1.70 -5.20
N TYR A 77 -1.82 0.91 -4.49
CA TYR A 77 -0.80 0.08 -5.10
C TYR A 77 -1.41 -1.12 -5.86
N ARG A 78 -2.53 -1.71 -5.40
CA ARG A 78 -3.28 -2.71 -6.20
C ARG A 78 -3.69 -2.16 -7.57
N ASN A 79 -4.22 -0.94 -7.62
CA ASN A 79 -4.60 -0.33 -8.89
C ASN A 79 -3.39 -0.05 -9.78
N LEU A 80 -2.28 0.44 -9.22
CA LEU A 80 -1.02 0.62 -9.95
C LEU A 80 -0.51 -0.70 -10.54
N VAL A 81 -0.56 -1.79 -9.78
CA VAL A 81 -0.19 -3.13 -10.24
C VAL A 81 -1.00 -3.54 -11.46
N ILE A 82 -2.33 -3.35 -11.43
CA ILE A 82 -3.21 -3.66 -12.56
C ILE A 82 -2.83 -2.82 -13.79
N GLN A 83 -2.56 -1.53 -13.61
CA GLN A 83 -2.18 -0.64 -14.71
C GLN A 83 -0.83 -1.01 -15.33
N GLU A 84 0.19 -1.27 -14.49
CA GLU A 84 1.53 -1.58 -14.97
C GLU A 84 1.57 -2.97 -15.64
N ARG A 85 0.89 -3.97 -15.04
CA ARG A 85 0.71 -5.29 -15.65
C ARG A 85 0.04 -5.19 -17.02
N ALA A 86 -0.99 -4.34 -17.17
CA ALA A 86 -1.66 -4.13 -18.44
C ALA A 86 -0.74 -3.48 -19.50
N LYS A 87 0.11 -2.51 -19.10
CA LYS A 87 1.11 -1.91 -19.99
C LYS A 87 2.14 -2.93 -20.46
N LEU A 88 2.68 -3.73 -19.55
CA LEU A 88 3.67 -4.78 -19.85
C LEU A 88 3.10 -5.86 -20.78
N SER A 89 1.82 -6.20 -20.63
CA SER A 89 1.13 -7.16 -21.48
C SER A 89 0.87 -6.64 -22.91
N THR A 90 0.96 -5.33 -23.14
CA THR A 90 0.63 -4.68 -24.42
C THR A 90 1.88 -4.27 -25.21
N SER A 91 3.09 -4.52 -24.68
CA SER A 91 4.35 -4.06 -25.27
C SER A 91 5.23 -5.15 -25.87
#